data_AF-A0A660TGC5-F1
#
_entry.id   AF-A0A660TGC5-F1
#
_cell.length_a   1.000
_cell.length_b   1.000
_cell.length_c   1.000
_cell.angle_alpha   90.00
_cell.angle_beta   90.00
_cell.angle_gamma   90.00
#
_symmetry.space_group_name_H-M   'P 1'
#
loop_
_entity.id
_entity.type
_entity.pdbx_description
1 polymer ?
#
loop_
_entity_poly.entity_id
_entity_poly.type
_entity_poly.pdbx_seq_one_letter_code
_entity_poly.pdbx_strand_id
1 'polypeptide(L)' 'RSKAMLERAGLDGGYALGTGNSVPEYVPPENYFAMMKAGLE' A
#
# COMPACT_ATOMS: atom_id res chain seq x y z
N ARG A 1 3.24 3.08 7.36
CA ARG A 1 3.34 1.61 7.15
C ARG A 1 3.71 1.25 5.72
N SER A 2 2.92 1.62 4.70
CA SER A 2 3.15 1.21 3.31
C SER A 2 4.54 1.56 2.78
N LYS A 3 5.03 2.79 3.02
CA LYS A 3 6.40 3.20 2.63
C LYS A 3 7.50 2.28 3.16
N ALA A 4 7.43 1.88 4.43
CA ALA A 4 8.40 0.96 5.02
C ALA A 4 8.33 -0.45 4.41
N MET A 5 7.16 -0.87 3.92
CA MET A 5 7.03 -2.13 3.17
C MET A 5 7.60 -2.03 1.77
N LEU A 6 7.42 -0.88 1.10
CA LEU A 6 8.02 -0.62 -0.20
C LEU A 6 9.55 -0.56 -0.12
N GLU A 7 10.09 0.13 0.88
CA GLU A 7 11.54 0.19 1.12
C GLU A 7 12.14 -1.21 1.32
N ARG A 8 11.44 -2.06 2.08
CA ARG A 8 11.84 -3.46 2.26
C ARG A 8 11.75 -4.28 0.96
N ALA A 9 10.70 -4.08 0.17
CA ALA A 9 10.43 -4.88 -1.03
C ALA A 9 11.25 -4.43 -2.26
N GLY A 10 11.63 -3.15 -2.33
CA GLY A 10 12.35 -2.58 -3.48
C GLY A 10 13.79 -3.07 -3.65
N LEU A 11 14.34 -3.78 -2.65
CA LEU A 11 15.70 -4.32 -2.71
C LEU A 11 15.81 -5.54 -3.64
N ASP A 12 14.73 -6.30 -3.84
CA ASP A 12 14.74 -7.61 -4.53
C ASP A 12 14.06 -7.59 -5.91
N GLY A 13 13.75 -6.42 -6.47
CA GLY A 13 13.17 -6.26 -7.80
C GLY A 13 11.81 -5.55 -7.81
N GLY A 14 10.89 -5.99 -8.68
CA GLY A 14 9.58 -5.38 -8.83
C GLY A 14 8.62 -5.72 -7.69
N TYR A 15 7.81 -4.75 -7.27
CA TYR A 15 6.82 -4.91 -6.21
C TYR A 15 5.42 -4.51 -6.68
N ALA A 16 4.40 -5.01 -5.97
CA ALA A 16 3.02 -4.56 -6.09
C ALA A 16 2.48 -4.23 -4.70
N LEU A 17 1.83 -3.07 -4.58
CA LEU A 17 1.24 -2.61 -3.31
C LEU A 17 -0.27 -2.83 -3.33
N GLY A 18 -0.79 -3.44 -2.28
CA GLY A 18 -2.22 -3.65 -2.08
C GLY A 18 -2.53 -4.07 -0.65
N THR A 19 -3.81 -4.30 -0.36
CA THR A 19 -4.32 -4.69 0.97
C THR A 19 -4.21 -6.18 1.27
N GLY A 20 -3.90 -7.01 0.25
CA GLY A 20 -3.83 -8.47 0.37
C GLY A 20 -5.19 -9.17 0.49
N ASN A 21 -6.29 -8.40 0.62
CA ASN A 21 -7.68 -8.84 0.69
C ASN A 21 -8.60 -7.70 0.21
N SER A 22 -9.91 -7.96 0.07
CA SER A 22 -10.90 -6.90 -0.15
C SER A 22 -10.90 -5.86 0.97
N VAL A 23 -11.22 -4.62 0.61
CA VAL A 23 -11.41 -3.53 1.57
C VAL A 23 -12.87 -3.52 2.01
N PRO A 24 -13.18 -3.73 3.31
CA PRO A 24 -14.55 -3.71 3.79
C PRO A 24 -15.08 -2.28 3.91
N GLU A 25 -16.41 -2.08 3.78
CA GLU A 25 -17.05 -0.75 3.78
C GLU A 25 -16.80 0.10 5.03
N TYR A 26 -16.50 -0.52 6.17
CA TYR A 26 -16.27 0.22 7.41
C TYR A 26 -14.89 0.90 7.45
N VAL A 27 -13.99 0.61 6.50
CA VAL A 27 -12.67 1.25 6.43
C VAL A 27 -12.83 2.63 5.80
N PRO A 28 -12.39 3.71 6.47
CA PRO A 28 -12.42 5.05 5.90
C PRO A 28 -11.67 5.10 4.55
N PRO A 29 -12.27 5.63 3.46
CA PRO A 29 -11.66 5.69 2.14
C PRO A 29 -10.27 6.36 2.12
N GLU A 30 -10.05 7.32 3.03
CA GLU A 30 -8.79 8.06 3.17
C GLU A 30 -7.61 7.14 3.45
N ASN A 31 -7.85 6.05 4.18
CA ASN A 31 -6.81 5.06 4.47
C ASN A 31 -6.38 4.31 3.21
N TYR A 32 -7.34 3.97 2.34
CA TYR A 32 -7.05 3.33 1.06
C TYR A 32 -6.32 4.29 0.11
N PHE A 33 -6.77 5.54 0.03
CA PHE A 33 -6.11 6.57 -0.77
C PHE A 33 -4.69 6.87 -0.27
N ALA A 34 -4.46 6.88 1.04
CA ALA A 34 -3.13 7.05 1.62
C ALA A 34 -2.18 5.90 1.22
N MET A 35 -2.68 4.65 1.15
CA MET A 35 -1.90 3.52 0.65
C MET A 35 -1.54 3.71 -0.83
N MET A 36 -2.49 4.10 -1.68
CA MET A 36 -2.24 4.33 -3.11
C MET A 36 -1.21 5.45 -3.33
N LYS A 37 -1.34 6.57 -2.61
CA LYS A 37 -0.37 7.67 -2.68
C LYS A 37 1.04 7.21 -2.31
N ALA A 38 1.16 6.37 -1.28
CA ALA A 38 2.46 5.85 -0.85
C ALA A 38 3.18 5.02 -1.91
N GLY A 39 2.49 4.45 -2.91
CA GLY A 39 3.10 3.72 -4.03
C GLY A 39 3.34 4.55 -5.30
N LEU A 40 2.91 5.82 -5.31
CA LEU A 40 3.15 6.77 -6.41
C LEU A 40 4.31 7.74 -6.11
N GLU A 41 4.72 7.80 -4.85
CA GLU A 41 5.90 8.55 -4.38
C GLU A 41 7.17 7.73 -4.52
#